data_AF-X0W2K4-F1
#
_entry.id   AF-X0W2K4-F1
#
_cell.length_a   1.000
_cell.length_b   1.000
_cell.length_c   1.000
_cell.angle_alpha   90.00
_cell.angle_beta   90.00
_cell.angle_gamma   90.00
#
_symmetry.space_group_name_H-M   'P 1'
#
loop_
_entity.id
_entity.type
_entity.pdbx_description
1 polymer ?
#
loop_
_entity_poly.entity_id
_entity_poly.type
_entity_poly.pdbx_seq_one_letter_code
_entity_poly.pdbx_strand_id
1 'polypeptide(L)'
;MKLFNPIVYDLMDEGSYTSYARAFDFDYSPVSLKHFRVWLKGQYRTLDALNTEWATQFKTWDEVMPLPIRDARARARGKKLPNYAPWADHRRYGDLVYNNYIKHCSDSARAAGDPDAVVGIGGGQHSNPYGGWDYWLVANHFTWIENYFRITTEYIRSFNTPDRRLKACPGDDVWFSIMHGNRGFYRWVDFGHIRGDFSLLPRGATTAKQLEEARGGGLAKLFLAATPVDDPIGIHYSQATIRLAYALG
;
A
#
# COMPACT_ATOMS: atom_id res chain seq x y z
N MET A 1 26.80 5.75 11.96
CA MET A 1 26.29 4.58 11.23
C MET A 1 27.02 3.35 11.77
N LYS A 2 26.33 2.42 12.43
CA LYS A 2 26.93 1.12 12.80
C LYS A 2 27.20 0.35 11.49
N LEU A 3 28.37 -0.24 11.34
CA LEU A 3 28.85 -0.82 10.07
C LEU A 3 28.01 -1.98 9.50
N PHE A 4 27.00 -2.48 10.22
CA PHE A 4 26.29 -3.73 9.91
C PHE A 4 24.76 -3.64 9.96
N ASN A 5 24.15 -2.45 9.91
CA ASN A 5 22.69 -2.37 9.86
C ASN A 5 22.17 -2.74 8.46
N PRO A 6 21.06 -3.51 8.37
CA PRO A 6 20.37 -3.77 7.10
C PRO A 6 20.00 -2.46 6.39
N ILE A 7 20.11 -2.46 5.05
CA ILE A 7 19.66 -1.32 4.23
C ILE A 7 18.12 -1.24 4.24
N VAL A 8 17.46 -2.40 4.26
CA VAL A 8 16.01 -2.59 4.32
C VAL A 8 15.73 -3.89 5.09
N TYR A 9 14.63 -3.91 5.87
CA TYR A 9 13.97 -5.10 6.37
C TYR A 9 12.74 -5.34 5.49
N ASP A 10 12.87 -6.26 4.54
CA ASP A 10 11.74 -6.75 3.76
C ASP A 10 11.00 -7.81 4.58
N LEU A 11 9.75 -7.53 4.89
CA LEU A 11 8.94 -8.42 5.71
C LEU A 11 8.39 -9.59 4.89
N MET A 12 8.08 -9.37 3.61
CA MET A 12 7.27 -10.29 2.80
C MET A 12 7.47 -10.01 1.30
N ASP A 13 7.65 -11.06 0.50
CA ASP A 13 7.53 -10.97 -0.95
C ASP A 13 6.06 -10.82 -1.35
N GLU A 14 5.75 -9.78 -2.12
CA GLU A 14 4.40 -9.42 -2.57
C GLU A 14 3.32 -9.44 -1.45
N GLY A 15 3.71 -8.99 -0.25
CA GLY A 15 2.91 -9.08 0.95
C GLY A 15 1.56 -8.34 0.85
N SER A 16 0.49 -9.03 1.20
CA SER A 16 -0.87 -8.48 1.30
C SER A 16 -1.73 -9.34 2.22
N TYR A 17 -2.84 -8.80 2.73
CA TYR A 17 -3.76 -9.63 3.52
C TYR A 17 -4.59 -10.59 2.65
N THR A 18 -4.81 -10.29 1.37
CA THR A 18 -5.26 -11.28 0.37
C THR A 18 -4.07 -11.80 -0.45
N SER A 19 -4.30 -12.54 -1.54
CA SER A 19 -3.27 -12.80 -2.55
C SER A 19 -3.18 -11.58 -3.47
N TYR A 20 -2.13 -10.78 -3.32
CA TYR A 20 -1.91 -9.52 -4.05
C TYR A 20 -3.06 -8.53 -3.86
N ALA A 21 -3.84 -8.32 -4.92
CA ALA A 21 -5.04 -7.51 -4.95
C ALA A 21 -6.29 -8.36 -5.30
N ARG A 22 -6.20 -9.70 -5.16
CA ARG A 22 -7.31 -10.61 -5.47
C ARG A 22 -8.43 -10.43 -4.47
N ALA A 23 -9.64 -10.37 -5.01
CA ALA A 23 -10.84 -10.20 -4.22
C ALA A 23 -11.15 -11.48 -3.44
N PHE A 24 -11.14 -11.34 -2.12
CA PHE A 24 -11.57 -12.39 -1.21
C PHE A 24 -12.08 -11.74 0.08
N ASP A 25 -13.35 -11.95 0.41
CA ASP A 25 -13.92 -11.48 1.67
C ASP A 25 -13.69 -12.53 2.75
N PHE A 26 -12.71 -12.31 3.61
CA PHE A 26 -12.35 -13.23 4.68
C PHE A 26 -12.01 -12.50 5.97
N ASP A 27 -11.58 -13.32 6.93
CA ASP A 27 -11.31 -13.01 8.33
C ASP A 27 -12.56 -12.64 9.13
N TYR A 28 -13.47 -13.61 9.20
CA TYR A 28 -14.59 -13.62 10.13
C TYR A 28 -14.23 -14.38 11.42
N SER A 29 -12.95 -14.46 11.76
CA SER A 29 -12.51 -15.14 12.97
C SER A 29 -13.06 -14.39 14.21
N PRO A 30 -13.32 -15.10 15.33
CA PRO A 30 -13.79 -14.44 16.55
C PRO A 30 -12.89 -13.29 17.02
N VAL A 31 -11.57 -13.44 16.84
CA VAL A 31 -10.58 -12.40 17.20
C VAL A 31 -10.74 -11.17 16.32
N SER A 32 -10.80 -11.34 15.01
CA SER A 32 -10.93 -10.21 14.09
C SER A 32 -12.26 -9.48 14.26
N LEU A 33 -13.37 -10.22 14.38
CA LEU A 33 -14.69 -9.65 14.61
C LEU A 33 -14.77 -8.86 15.92
N LYS A 34 -14.14 -9.35 16.99
CA LYS A 34 -14.03 -8.61 18.26
C LYS A 34 -13.39 -7.24 18.06
N HIS A 35 -12.25 -7.17 17.36
CA HIS A 35 -11.55 -5.91 17.13
C HIS A 35 -12.23 -5.02 16.08
N PHE A 36 -12.85 -5.61 15.07
CA PHE A 36 -13.66 -4.90 14.09
C PHE A 36 -14.83 -4.17 14.76
N ARG A 37 -15.54 -4.82 15.68
CA ARG A 37 -16.62 -4.21 16.46
C ARG A 37 -16.13 -3.06 17.35
N VAL A 38 -14.94 -3.17 17.92
CA VAL A 38 -14.31 -2.06 18.66
C VAL A 38 -14.03 -0.88 17.73
N TRP A 39 -13.50 -1.14 16.53
CA TRP A 39 -13.26 -0.10 15.54
C TRP A 39 -14.58 0.58 15.11
N LEU A 40 -15.64 -0.19 14.86
CA LEU A 40 -16.97 0.32 14.52
C LEU A 40 -17.60 1.18 15.62
N LYS A 41 -17.42 0.82 16.89
CA LYS A 41 -17.83 1.67 18.04
C LYS A 41 -17.12 3.02 18.00
N GLY A 42 -15.88 3.08 17.52
CA GLY A 42 -15.16 4.34 17.29
C GLY A 42 -15.78 5.19 16.17
N GLN A 43 -16.26 4.55 15.09
CA GLN A 43 -16.85 5.24 13.95
C GLN A 43 -18.27 5.75 14.24
N TYR A 44 -19.12 4.88 14.78
CA TYR A 44 -20.57 5.13 14.90
C TYR A 44 -21.03 5.52 16.31
N ARG A 45 -20.21 5.27 17.34
CA ARG A 45 -20.49 5.51 18.77
C ARG A 45 -21.62 4.67 19.36
N THR A 46 -22.73 4.49 18.67
CA THR A 46 -23.90 3.72 19.12
C THR A 46 -24.30 2.65 18.11
N LEU A 47 -24.98 1.60 18.58
CA LEU A 47 -25.47 0.53 17.72
C LEU A 47 -26.59 1.03 16.81
N ASP A 48 -27.42 1.95 17.29
CA ASP A 48 -28.49 2.56 16.51
C ASP A 48 -27.94 3.35 15.31
N ALA A 49 -26.90 4.15 15.52
CA ALA A 49 -26.24 4.88 14.42
C ALA A 49 -25.66 3.92 13.37
N LEU A 50 -25.02 2.82 13.80
CA LEU A 50 -24.56 1.78 12.88
C LEU A 50 -25.74 1.13 12.14
N ASN A 51 -26.81 0.76 12.85
CA ASN A 51 -27.99 0.14 12.25
C ASN A 51 -28.65 1.06 11.22
N THR A 52 -28.72 2.37 11.50
CA THR A 52 -29.20 3.38 10.56
C THR A 52 -28.30 3.43 9.32
N GLU A 53 -26.99 3.61 9.50
CA GLU A 53 -26.05 3.72 8.38
C GLU A 53 -26.02 2.44 7.53
N TRP A 54 -25.93 1.28 8.18
CA TRP A 54 -25.85 -0.02 7.50
C TRP A 54 -27.22 -0.53 7.04
N ALA A 55 -28.32 0.14 7.40
CA ALA A 55 -29.70 -0.30 7.24
C ALA A 55 -29.92 -1.74 7.76
N THR A 56 -29.42 -2.01 8.97
CA THR A 56 -29.50 -3.30 9.67
C THR A 56 -30.33 -3.16 10.96
N GLN A 57 -30.53 -4.27 11.68
CA GLN A 57 -31.35 -4.31 12.90
C GLN A 57 -30.71 -5.15 14.00
N PHE A 58 -29.38 -5.13 14.10
CA PHE A 58 -28.64 -5.85 15.14
C PHE A 58 -29.12 -5.41 16.52
N LYS A 59 -29.33 -6.37 17.42
CA LYS A 59 -29.78 -6.11 18.80
C LYS A 59 -28.62 -5.91 19.76
N THR A 60 -27.47 -6.48 19.42
CA THR A 60 -26.24 -6.35 20.20
C THR A 60 -25.03 -6.13 19.29
N TRP A 61 -23.95 -5.59 19.84
CA TRP A 61 -22.69 -5.47 19.11
C TRP A 61 -22.10 -6.83 18.71
N ASP A 62 -22.39 -7.90 19.45
CA ASP A 62 -21.88 -9.24 19.17
C ASP A 62 -22.56 -9.91 17.97
N GLU A 63 -23.74 -9.43 17.57
CA GLU A 63 -24.41 -9.84 16.33
C GLU A 63 -23.84 -9.14 15.09
N VAL A 64 -23.13 -8.01 15.26
CA VAL A 64 -22.64 -7.22 14.12
C VAL A 64 -21.65 -8.04 13.30
N MET A 65 -21.99 -8.22 12.02
CA MET A 65 -21.20 -8.94 11.03
C MET A 65 -21.03 -8.08 9.78
N PRO A 66 -19.82 -8.00 9.20
CA PRO A 66 -19.64 -7.39 7.90
C PRO A 66 -20.37 -8.19 6.81
N LEU A 67 -20.69 -7.53 5.69
CA LEU A 67 -21.38 -8.17 4.58
C LEU A 67 -20.38 -8.52 3.46
N PRO A 68 -20.30 -9.78 3.00
CA PRO A 68 -19.51 -10.13 1.83
C PRO A 68 -19.99 -9.40 0.57
N ILE A 69 -19.10 -9.15 -0.40
CA ILE A 69 -19.42 -8.35 -1.59
C ILE A 69 -20.56 -8.93 -2.41
N ARG A 70 -20.63 -10.27 -2.49
CA ARG A 70 -21.72 -10.98 -3.18
C ARG A 70 -23.08 -10.58 -2.59
N ASP A 71 -23.18 -10.60 -1.28
CA ASP A 71 -24.43 -10.35 -0.56
C ASP A 71 -24.74 -8.84 -0.55
N ALA A 72 -23.72 -7.99 -0.49
CA ALA A 72 -23.87 -6.54 -0.64
C ALA A 72 -24.42 -6.17 -2.03
N ARG A 73 -23.87 -6.76 -3.10
CA ARG A 73 -24.37 -6.60 -4.48
C ARG A 73 -25.79 -7.17 -4.65
N ALA A 74 -26.08 -8.32 -4.05
CA ALA A 74 -27.43 -8.88 -4.06
C ALA A 74 -28.43 -7.92 -3.39
N ARG A 75 -28.07 -7.38 -2.21
CA ARG A 75 -28.87 -6.40 -1.47
C ARG A 75 -29.04 -5.07 -2.21
N ALA A 76 -28.08 -4.71 -3.05
CA ALA A 76 -28.08 -3.48 -3.86
C ALA A 76 -28.91 -3.57 -5.14
N ARG A 77 -29.21 -4.78 -5.64
CA ARG A 77 -29.86 -4.99 -6.92
C ARG A 77 -31.19 -4.24 -7.03
N GLY A 78 -31.38 -3.49 -8.11
CA GLY A 78 -32.60 -2.74 -8.39
C GLY A 78 -32.79 -1.47 -7.55
N LYS A 79 -31.84 -1.11 -6.67
CA LYS A 79 -31.92 0.11 -5.86
C LYS A 79 -31.25 1.28 -6.58
N LYS A 80 -31.92 2.44 -6.57
CA LYS A 80 -31.38 3.70 -7.11
C LYS A 80 -30.16 4.19 -6.32
N LEU A 81 -30.18 4.02 -5.00
CA LEU A 81 -29.09 4.35 -4.08
C LEU A 81 -28.76 3.10 -3.23
N PRO A 82 -27.87 2.22 -3.72
CA PRO A 82 -27.49 1.02 -2.99
C PRO A 82 -26.60 1.33 -1.79
N ASN A 83 -26.76 0.55 -0.72
CA ASN A 83 -25.96 0.67 0.48
C ASN A 83 -24.91 -0.45 0.54
N TYR A 84 -23.64 -0.05 0.50
CA TYR A 84 -22.48 -0.94 0.60
C TYR A 84 -21.66 -0.72 1.88
N ALA A 85 -22.15 0.09 2.83
CA ALA A 85 -21.43 0.47 4.05
C ALA A 85 -20.88 -0.75 4.82
N PRO A 86 -21.65 -1.84 5.07
CA PRO A 86 -21.13 -3.01 5.79
C PRO A 86 -19.91 -3.67 5.13
N TRP A 87 -19.87 -3.66 3.80
CA TRP A 87 -18.74 -4.21 3.04
C TRP A 87 -17.58 -3.21 3.00
N ALA A 88 -17.85 -1.95 2.70
CA ALA A 88 -16.84 -0.90 2.59
C ALA A 88 -16.07 -0.71 3.90
N ASP A 89 -16.77 -0.74 5.04
CA ASP A 89 -16.18 -0.67 6.37
C ASP A 89 -15.29 -1.87 6.66
N HIS A 90 -15.69 -3.08 6.24
CA HIS A 90 -14.86 -4.26 6.39
C HIS A 90 -13.56 -4.14 5.60
N ARG A 91 -13.61 -3.60 4.38
CA ARG A 91 -12.40 -3.32 3.58
C ARG A 91 -11.52 -2.27 4.23
N ARG A 92 -12.11 -1.17 4.72
CA ARG A 92 -11.35 -0.13 5.43
C ARG A 92 -10.67 -0.67 6.68
N TYR A 93 -11.37 -1.50 7.45
CA TYR A 93 -10.79 -2.15 8.62
C TYR A 93 -9.63 -3.07 8.24
N GLY A 94 -9.78 -3.90 7.20
CA GLY A 94 -8.70 -4.75 6.69
C GLY A 94 -7.44 -3.96 6.29
N ASP A 95 -7.63 -2.86 5.55
CA ASP A 95 -6.53 -1.96 5.18
C ASP A 95 -5.83 -1.37 6.42
N LEU A 96 -6.59 -0.97 7.45
CA LEU A 96 -6.02 -0.46 8.70
C LEU A 96 -5.25 -1.55 9.46
N VAL A 97 -5.79 -2.75 9.59
CA VAL A 97 -5.14 -3.87 10.29
C VAL A 97 -3.79 -4.18 9.64
N TYR A 98 -3.78 -4.36 8.32
CA TYR A 98 -2.57 -4.68 7.58
C TYR A 98 -1.51 -3.57 7.66
N ASN A 99 -1.90 -2.32 7.39
CA ASN A 99 -0.95 -1.23 7.40
C ASN A 99 -0.41 -0.94 8.82
N ASN A 100 -1.24 -1.13 9.86
CA ASN A 100 -0.78 -1.01 11.25
C ASN A 100 0.19 -2.12 11.65
N TYR A 101 0.04 -3.34 11.10
CA TYR A 101 1.00 -4.42 11.30
C TYR A 101 2.39 -4.04 10.76
N ILE A 102 2.46 -3.51 9.54
CA ILE A 102 3.73 -3.06 8.95
C ILE A 102 4.35 -1.91 9.76
N LYS A 103 3.53 -0.94 10.19
CA LYS A 103 3.97 0.12 11.10
C LYS A 103 4.53 -0.45 12.40
N HIS A 104 3.84 -1.41 13.01
CA HIS A 104 4.27 -2.05 14.25
C HIS A 104 5.63 -2.74 14.09
N CYS A 105 5.86 -3.45 12.98
CA CYS A 105 7.17 -4.02 12.67
C CYS A 105 8.27 -2.94 12.57
N SER A 106 7.97 -1.83 11.90
CA SER A 106 8.88 -0.68 11.77
C SER A 106 9.23 -0.08 13.14
N ASP A 107 8.24 0.17 13.98
CA ASP A 107 8.43 0.70 15.33
C ASP A 107 9.22 -0.28 16.22
N SER A 108 8.98 -1.59 16.05
CA SER A 108 9.67 -2.64 16.81
C SER A 108 11.15 -2.74 16.44
N ALA A 109 11.49 -2.65 15.15
CA ALA A 109 12.89 -2.60 14.71
C ALA A 109 13.64 -1.39 15.30
N ARG A 110 12.99 -0.22 15.33
CA ARG A 110 13.55 0.98 15.96
C ARG A 110 13.75 0.81 17.45
N ALA A 111 12.74 0.28 18.15
CA ALA A 111 12.83 0.01 19.58
C ALA A 111 13.92 -1.02 19.93
N ALA A 112 14.20 -1.98 19.03
CA ALA A 112 15.24 -2.98 19.19
C ALA A 112 16.67 -2.46 18.95
N GLY A 113 16.85 -1.20 18.57
CA GLY A 113 18.15 -0.54 18.48
C GLY A 113 18.61 -0.13 17.09
N ASP A 114 17.73 -0.20 16.08
CA ASP A 114 17.97 0.36 14.75
C ASP A 114 17.09 1.60 14.50
N PRO A 115 17.48 2.79 15.01
CA PRO A 115 16.65 3.99 14.94
C PRO A 115 16.33 4.42 13.50
N ASP A 116 17.18 4.04 12.55
CA ASP A 116 17.05 4.35 11.13
C ASP A 116 16.37 3.23 10.32
N ALA A 117 15.76 2.24 11.00
CA ALA A 117 15.18 1.06 10.36
C ALA A 117 14.22 1.44 9.22
N VAL A 118 14.48 0.82 8.07
CA VAL A 118 13.71 0.94 6.84
C VAL A 118 12.97 -0.38 6.63
N VAL A 119 11.69 -0.39 6.91
CA VAL A 119 10.83 -1.58 6.94
C VAL A 119 9.70 -1.45 5.94
N GLY A 120 9.43 -2.53 5.22
CA GLY A 120 8.45 -2.59 4.15
C GLY A 120 8.23 -3.99 3.61
N ILE A 121 7.76 -4.06 2.36
CA ILE A 121 7.50 -5.30 1.64
C ILE A 121 7.99 -5.24 0.19
N GLY A 122 8.27 -6.42 -0.35
CA GLY A 122 8.32 -6.71 -1.77
C GLY A 122 6.95 -6.54 -2.45
N GLY A 123 6.96 -6.23 -3.74
CA GLY A 123 5.85 -6.35 -4.68
C GLY A 123 4.52 -5.60 -4.40
N GLY A 124 4.59 -4.28 -4.26
CA GLY A 124 3.45 -3.38 -4.14
C GLY A 124 2.45 -3.45 -5.30
N GLN A 125 1.16 -3.55 -4.98
CA GLN A 125 0.08 -3.70 -5.98
C GLN A 125 -0.66 -2.39 -6.29
N HIS A 126 -1.46 -2.38 -7.34
CA HIS A 126 -2.39 -1.27 -7.60
C HIS A 126 -3.32 -0.99 -6.42
N SER A 127 -3.75 0.27 -6.27
CA SER A 127 -4.79 0.63 -5.31
C SER A 127 -6.04 -0.21 -5.54
N ASN A 128 -6.47 -0.92 -4.51
CA ASN A 128 -7.51 -1.93 -4.60
C ASN A 128 -8.29 -2.00 -3.28
N PRO A 129 -9.58 -2.38 -3.28
CA PRO A 129 -10.34 -2.62 -2.06
C PRO A 129 -9.82 -3.77 -1.19
N TYR A 130 -8.97 -4.62 -1.73
CA TYR A 130 -8.40 -5.80 -1.08
C TYR A 130 -6.87 -5.66 -1.01
N GLY A 131 -6.26 -6.37 -0.06
CA GLY A 131 -4.81 -6.57 0.01
C GLY A 131 -4.02 -5.52 0.79
N GLY A 132 -4.63 -4.40 1.20
CA GLY A 132 -3.96 -3.39 2.02
C GLY A 132 -3.55 -2.13 1.27
N TRP A 133 -3.97 -2.00 0.00
CA TRP A 133 -3.45 -1.03 -0.97
C TRP A 133 -4.16 0.34 -0.91
N ASP A 134 -4.44 0.81 0.30
CA ASP A 134 -4.79 2.22 0.57
C ASP A 134 -3.50 3.03 0.63
N TYR A 135 -3.16 3.71 -0.46
CA TYR A 135 -1.84 4.33 -0.62
C TYR A 135 -1.60 5.52 0.32
N TRP A 136 -2.67 6.11 0.86
CA TRP A 136 -2.52 7.07 1.95
C TRP A 136 -1.97 6.38 3.21
N LEU A 137 -2.49 5.20 3.56
CA LEU A 137 -1.96 4.42 4.68
C LEU A 137 -0.56 3.89 4.38
N VAL A 138 -0.33 3.34 3.19
CA VAL A 138 0.99 2.80 2.79
C VAL A 138 2.07 3.88 2.92
N ALA A 139 1.85 5.07 2.37
CA ALA A 139 2.80 6.18 2.44
C ALA A 139 3.06 6.68 3.88
N ASN A 140 2.11 6.50 4.80
CA ASN A 140 2.22 6.96 6.18
C ASN A 140 2.74 5.89 7.16
N HIS A 141 2.59 4.61 6.84
CA HIS A 141 2.90 3.50 7.75
C HIS A 141 4.13 2.69 7.35
N PHE A 142 4.47 2.70 6.06
CA PHE A 142 5.63 1.99 5.55
C PHE A 142 6.81 2.94 5.50
N THR A 143 8.01 2.38 5.52
CA THR A 143 9.23 3.16 5.27
C THR A 143 9.99 2.68 4.04
N TRP A 144 9.61 1.53 3.49
CA TRP A 144 10.05 1.05 2.18
C TRP A 144 8.95 0.28 1.46
N ILE A 145 9.02 0.26 0.13
CA ILE A 145 8.22 -0.60 -0.73
C ILE A 145 8.95 -0.84 -2.06
N GLU A 146 8.99 -2.08 -2.50
CA GLU A 146 9.20 -2.39 -3.91
C GLU A 146 7.88 -2.12 -4.64
N ASN A 147 7.82 -1.10 -5.48
CA ASN A 147 6.58 -0.70 -6.13
C ASN A 147 6.58 -1.10 -7.61
N TYR A 148 5.58 -1.88 -8.05
CA TYR A 148 5.53 -2.39 -9.42
C TYR A 148 4.84 -1.48 -10.43
N PHE A 149 4.06 -0.49 -9.97
CA PHE A 149 3.16 0.26 -10.85
C PHE A 149 3.49 1.75 -10.87
N ARG A 150 3.58 2.33 -12.07
CA ARG A 150 3.89 3.76 -12.25
C ARG A 150 2.86 4.67 -11.59
N ILE A 151 1.58 4.33 -11.69
CA ILE A 151 0.51 5.14 -11.09
C ILE A 151 0.61 5.21 -9.56
N THR A 152 1.03 4.12 -8.92
CA THR A 152 1.21 4.09 -7.48
C THR A 152 2.51 4.77 -7.04
N THR A 153 3.52 4.84 -7.92
CA THR A 153 4.69 5.71 -7.72
C THR A 153 4.26 7.17 -7.58
N GLU A 154 3.32 7.64 -8.41
CA GLU A 154 2.81 9.01 -8.28
C GLU A 154 2.01 9.24 -7.00
N TYR A 155 1.25 8.24 -6.54
CA TYR A 155 0.58 8.33 -5.23
C TYR A 155 1.61 8.47 -4.11
N ILE A 156 2.64 7.61 -4.10
CA ILE A 156 3.71 7.67 -3.10
C ILE A 156 4.44 9.01 -3.16
N ARG A 157 4.81 9.49 -4.35
CA ARG A 157 5.47 10.78 -4.54
C ARG A 157 4.61 11.92 -3.99
N SER A 158 3.31 11.91 -4.27
CA SER A 158 2.37 12.96 -3.87
C SER A 158 2.05 12.96 -2.37
N PHE A 159 2.05 11.79 -1.72
CA PHE A 159 1.78 11.67 -0.28
C PHE A 159 3.01 11.79 0.61
N ASN A 160 4.21 11.59 0.04
CA ASN A 160 5.46 11.76 0.77
C ASN A 160 5.68 13.22 1.14
N THR A 161 5.97 13.47 2.41
CA THR A 161 6.31 14.79 2.93
C THR A 161 7.82 14.86 3.23
N PRO A 162 8.41 16.05 3.50
CA PRO A 162 9.80 16.14 3.92
C PRO A 162 10.17 15.30 5.15
N ASP A 163 9.25 15.22 6.12
CA ASP A 163 9.42 14.51 7.39
C ASP A 163 9.08 13.02 7.34
N ARG A 164 8.31 12.57 6.33
CA ARG A 164 7.90 11.17 6.16
C ARG A 164 8.03 10.77 4.70
N ARG A 165 9.07 10.00 4.41
CA ARG A 165 9.39 9.56 3.05
C ARG A 165 9.45 8.05 2.99
N LEU A 166 8.38 7.44 2.51
CA LEU A 166 8.36 6.07 2.04
C LEU A 166 9.39 5.94 0.91
N LYS A 167 10.40 5.08 1.12
CA LYS A 167 11.42 4.77 0.11
C LYS A 167 10.85 3.76 -0.88
N ALA A 168 10.35 4.24 -2.01
CA ALA A 168 9.95 3.37 -3.11
C ALA A 168 11.16 3.00 -3.98
N CYS A 169 11.17 1.75 -4.45
CA CYS A 169 12.19 1.19 -5.32
C CYS A 169 11.52 0.42 -6.48
N PRO A 170 11.12 1.09 -7.56
CA PRO A 170 10.53 0.44 -8.73
C PRO A 170 11.60 -0.26 -9.60
N GLY A 171 11.17 -1.28 -10.34
CA GLY A 171 12.04 -2.11 -11.18
C GLY A 171 11.88 -1.92 -12.68
N ASP A 172 11.32 -0.81 -13.15
CA ASP A 172 11.03 -0.59 -14.56
C ASP A 172 12.18 0.14 -15.31
N ASP A 173 12.43 1.40 -14.97
CA ASP A 173 13.39 2.30 -15.62
C ASP A 173 14.12 3.20 -14.59
N VAL A 174 15.46 3.31 -14.71
CA VAL A 174 16.30 4.03 -13.73
C VAL A 174 15.98 5.52 -13.71
N TRP A 175 15.77 6.12 -14.88
CA TRP A 175 15.50 7.55 -15.00
C TRP A 175 14.10 7.89 -14.48
N PHE A 176 13.10 7.08 -14.82
CA PHE A 176 11.77 7.16 -14.23
C PHE A 176 11.85 7.08 -12.71
N SER A 177 12.58 6.10 -12.16
CA SER A 177 12.74 5.96 -10.71
C SER A 177 13.23 7.26 -10.07
N ILE A 178 14.37 7.79 -10.54
CA ILE A 178 15.00 8.98 -9.94
C ILE A 178 14.14 10.24 -10.15
N MET A 179 13.53 10.42 -11.33
CA MET A 179 12.72 11.61 -11.63
C MET A 179 11.43 11.69 -10.81
N HIS A 180 10.90 10.55 -10.34
CA HIS A 180 9.69 10.50 -9.50
C HIS A 180 10.00 10.41 -8.01
N GLY A 181 11.24 10.76 -7.61
CA GLY A 181 11.63 10.88 -6.20
C GLY A 181 11.91 9.55 -5.50
N ASN A 182 11.98 8.43 -6.23
CA ASN A 182 12.37 7.15 -5.68
C ASN A 182 13.85 7.16 -5.26
N ARG A 183 14.18 6.38 -4.23
CA ARG A 183 15.50 6.42 -3.56
C ARG A 183 16.28 5.13 -3.68
N GLY A 184 15.80 4.23 -4.53
CA GLY A 184 16.47 3.02 -4.88
C GLY A 184 15.95 2.49 -6.19
N PHE A 185 16.68 1.52 -6.70
CA PHE A 185 16.36 0.81 -7.91
C PHE A 185 16.92 -0.59 -7.72
N TYR A 186 16.08 -1.59 -7.91
CA TYR A 186 16.53 -2.96 -8.08
C TYR A 186 15.63 -3.59 -9.15
N ARG A 187 16.03 -4.73 -9.68
CA ARG A 187 15.28 -5.44 -10.71
C ARG A 187 14.84 -6.78 -10.16
N TRP A 188 13.56 -7.07 -10.32
CA TRP A 188 13.05 -8.41 -10.11
C TRP A 188 13.75 -9.35 -11.10
N VAL A 189 14.51 -10.28 -10.52
CA VAL A 189 15.37 -11.32 -11.11
C VAL A 189 16.41 -10.88 -12.16
N ASP A 190 17.44 -11.70 -12.32
CA ASP A 190 18.49 -11.56 -13.33
C ASP A 190 18.09 -12.08 -14.72
N PHE A 191 16.98 -12.83 -14.81
CA PHE A 191 16.42 -13.35 -16.06
C PHE A 191 16.13 -12.20 -17.04
N GLY A 192 17.02 -12.03 -18.01
CA GLY A 192 16.94 -10.98 -19.03
C GLY A 192 18.00 -9.88 -18.89
N HIS A 193 18.70 -9.80 -17.77
CA HIS A 193 19.78 -8.84 -17.53
C HIS A 193 21.16 -9.48 -17.59
N ILE A 194 21.30 -10.66 -17.01
CA ILE A 194 22.58 -11.34 -16.85
C ILE A 194 22.44 -12.78 -17.36
N ARG A 195 23.45 -13.27 -18.10
CA ARG A 195 23.55 -14.67 -18.52
C ARG A 195 24.18 -15.51 -17.40
N GLY A 196 24.10 -16.85 -17.51
CA GLY A 196 24.75 -17.74 -16.53
C GLY A 196 26.27 -17.61 -16.42
N ASP A 197 26.92 -16.99 -17.42
CA ASP A 197 28.36 -16.65 -17.40
C ASP A 197 28.64 -15.23 -16.88
N PHE A 198 27.64 -14.58 -16.29
CA PHE A 198 27.66 -13.19 -15.80
C PHE A 198 27.80 -12.10 -16.87
N SER A 199 27.81 -12.45 -18.16
CA SER A 199 27.77 -11.45 -19.22
C SER A 199 26.39 -10.78 -19.30
N LEU A 200 26.37 -9.50 -19.69
CA LEU A 200 25.11 -8.76 -19.81
C LEU A 200 24.34 -9.18 -21.07
N LEU A 201 23.03 -9.35 -20.91
CA LEU A 201 22.06 -9.35 -21.99
C LEU A 201 21.76 -7.91 -22.44
N PRO A 202 21.13 -7.66 -23.61
CA PRO A 202 20.87 -6.30 -24.09
C PRO A 202 20.15 -5.40 -23.06
N ARG A 203 19.15 -5.93 -22.35
CA ARG A 203 18.44 -5.19 -21.30
C ARG A 203 19.33 -4.88 -20.09
N GLY A 204 20.22 -5.81 -19.74
CA GLY A 204 21.26 -5.63 -18.73
C GLY A 204 22.23 -4.52 -19.11
N ALA A 205 22.70 -4.51 -20.36
CA ALA A 205 23.57 -3.46 -20.89
C ALA A 205 22.90 -2.08 -20.85
N THR A 206 21.62 -1.98 -21.24
CA THR A 206 20.85 -0.74 -21.12
C THR A 206 20.74 -0.28 -19.66
N THR A 207 20.38 -1.18 -18.75
CA THR A 207 20.24 -0.86 -17.32
C THR A 207 21.58 -0.42 -16.72
N ALA A 208 22.67 -1.10 -17.07
CA ALA A 208 24.02 -0.76 -16.63
C ALA A 208 24.42 0.64 -17.10
N LYS A 209 24.18 0.96 -18.38
CA LYS A 209 24.41 2.30 -18.93
C LYS A 209 23.61 3.37 -18.18
N GLN A 210 22.31 3.15 -17.96
CA GLN A 210 21.49 4.12 -17.22
C GLN A 210 21.98 4.32 -15.77
N LEU A 211 22.39 3.24 -15.09
CA LEU A 211 22.96 3.32 -13.75
C LEU A 211 24.32 4.02 -13.72
N GLU A 212 25.13 3.88 -14.77
CA GLU A 212 26.39 4.59 -14.94
C GLU A 212 26.13 6.09 -15.16
N GLU A 213 25.22 6.46 -16.05
CA GLU A 213 24.86 7.86 -16.29
C GLU A 213 24.30 8.53 -15.03
N ALA A 214 23.38 7.85 -14.34
CA ALA A 214 22.75 8.37 -13.13
C ALA A 214 23.76 8.54 -11.98
N ARG A 215 24.67 7.59 -11.76
CA ARG A 215 25.64 7.63 -10.65
C ARG A 215 26.91 8.40 -10.98
N GLY A 216 27.46 8.19 -12.18
CA GLY A 216 28.78 8.67 -12.61
C GLY A 216 28.87 10.18 -12.77
N GLY A 217 27.79 10.85 -13.18
CA GLY A 217 27.75 12.31 -13.32
C GLY A 217 27.29 13.07 -12.07
N GLY A 218 27.00 12.39 -10.96
CA GLY A 218 26.39 13.01 -9.78
C GLY A 218 24.92 13.40 -9.93
N LEU A 219 24.29 13.10 -11.08
CA LEU A 219 22.89 13.42 -11.38
C LEU A 219 21.93 12.82 -10.36
N ALA A 220 22.13 11.56 -9.96
CA ALA A 220 21.32 10.93 -8.91
C ALA A 220 21.38 11.73 -7.60
N LYS A 221 22.54 12.26 -7.21
CA LYS A 221 22.67 13.10 -6.00
C LYS A 221 21.94 14.43 -6.15
N LEU A 222 22.02 15.05 -7.33
CA LEU A 222 21.30 16.29 -7.64
C LEU A 222 19.78 16.09 -7.52
N PHE A 223 19.23 15.05 -8.16
CA PHE A 223 17.79 14.75 -8.09
C PHE A 223 17.33 14.35 -6.69
N LEU A 224 18.13 13.57 -5.94
CA LEU A 224 17.80 13.18 -4.57
C LEU A 224 17.80 14.36 -3.58
N ALA A 225 18.57 15.40 -3.88
CA ALA A 225 18.64 16.64 -3.11
C ALA A 225 17.67 17.72 -3.61
N ALA A 226 17.08 17.54 -4.79
CA ALA A 226 16.14 18.50 -5.36
C ALA A 226 14.78 18.47 -4.63
N THR A 227 14.11 19.60 -4.67
CA THR A 227 12.70 19.71 -4.26
C THR A 227 11.84 19.60 -5.52
N PRO A 228 10.90 18.63 -5.59
CA PRO A 228 9.96 18.56 -6.70
C PRO A 228 9.16 19.85 -6.82
N VAL A 229 8.90 20.27 -8.06
CA VAL A 229 7.93 21.32 -8.36
C VAL A 229 6.64 20.63 -8.78
N ASP A 230 5.58 20.80 -8.00
CA ASP A 230 4.28 20.21 -8.31
C ASP A 230 3.52 21.07 -9.33
N ASP A 231 2.70 20.39 -10.14
CA ASP A 231 1.76 21.02 -11.05
C ASP A 231 0.62 21.69 -10.25
N PRO A 232 0.10 22.86 -10.67
CA PRO A 232 -1.06 23.47 -10.02
C PRO A 232 -2.35 22.63 -10.10
N ILE A 233 -2.39 21.58 -10.92
CA ILE A 233 -3.53 20.67 -11.07
C ILE A 233 -3.38 19.47 -10.12
N GLY A 234 -4.29 19.39 -9.14
CA GLY A 234 -4.42 18.23 -8.25
C GLY A 234 -5.43 17.20 -8.77
N ILE A 235 -5.06 15.92 -8.71
CA ILE A 235 -5.99 14.80 -8.93
C ILE A 235 -6.40 14.23 -7.58
N HIS A 236 -7.71 14.18 -7.31
CA HIS A 236 -8.23 13.69 -6.04
C HIS A 236 -8.13 12.17 -5.93
N TYR A 237 -7.33 11.68 -4.97
CA TYR A 237 -7.31 10.27 -4.56
C TYR A 237 -8.35 10.00 -3.47
N SER A 238 -9.16 8.96 -3.64
CA SER A 238 -10.11 8.50 -2.64
C SER A 238 -10.21 6.97 -2.63
N GLN A 239 -9.65 6.36 -1.59
CA GLN A 239 -9.78 4.92 -1.37
C GLN A 239 -11.25 4.52 -1.16
N ALA A 240 -12.08 5.39 -0.57
CA ALA A 240 -13.51 5.15 -0.43
C ALA A 240 -14.21 5.05 -1.81
N THR A 241 -13.84 5.92 -2.76
CA THR A 241 -14.35 5.88 -4.12
C THR A 241 -13.88 4.62 -4.86
N ILE A 242 -12.62 4.21 -4.68
CA ILE A 242 -12.09 2.96 -5.27
C ILE A 242 -12.88 1.74 -4.76
N ARG A 243 -13.18 1.67 -3.46
CA ARG A 243 -14.04 0.62 -2.88
C ARG A 243 -15.43 0.64 -3.49
N LEU A 244 -16.09 1.80 -3.51
CA LEU A 244 -17.45 1.89 -4.03
C LEU A 244 -17.52 1.56 -5.53
N ALA A 245 -16.58 2.05 -6.33
CA ALA A 245 -16.48 1.73 -7.75
C ALA A 245 -16.39 0.21 -7.97
N TYR A 246 -15.55 -0.49 -7.19
CA TYR A 246 -15.50 -1.94 -7.24
C TYR A 246 -16.85 -2.59 -6.88
N ALA A 247 -17.54 -2.10 -5.85
CA ALA A 247 -18.81 -2.68 -5.42
C ALA A 247 -19.91 -2.58 -6.50
N LEU A 248 -19.93 -1.47 -7.24
CA LEU A 248 -20.89 -1.20 -8.32
C LEU A 248 -20.73 -2.15 -9.52
N GLY A 249 -19.52 -2.71 -9.71
CA GLY A 249 -19.19 -3.54 -10.88
C GLY A 249 -18.88 -2.69 -12.11
#